data_AF-A0A8J6T7R5-F1
#
_entry.id   AF-A0A8J6T7R5-F1
#
_cell.length_a   1.000
_cell.length_b   1.000
_cell.length_c   1.000
_cell.angle_alpha   90.00
_cell.angle_beta   90.00
_cell.angle_gamma   90.00
#
_symmetry.space_group_name_H-M   'P 1'
#
loop_
_entity.id
_entity.type
_entity.pdbx_description
1 polymer ?
#
loop_
_entity_poly.entity_id
_entity_poly.type
_entity_poly.pdbx_seq_one_letter_code
_entity_poly.pdbx_strand_id
1 'polypeptide(L)'
;MSRLLERLRKHKDNRGIMANLRCILVDNKKHRAWPVLNRLRIAIKDDDSAYVAGLFATHPEETSTGNFGDTCKAIEQKWGDKRSDDSKLTSTERRFQHLLTAEKSELYGRILRLVLMAKSQGVPVNYEKLIPDLKFWGERTKTEWASAFWTQSAAPGAEEDK
;
A
#
# COMPACT_ATOMS: atom_id res chain seq x y z
N MET A 1 -0.96 -11.53 -12.27
CA MET A 1 0.03 -11.90 -11.24
C MET A 1 1.42 -11.49 -11.70
N SER A 2 2.05 -10.53 -11.02
CA SER A 2 3.38 -10.05 -11.42
C SER A 2 4.47 -11.07 -11.03
N ARG A 3 5.45 -11.30 -11.93
CA ARG A 3 6.61 -12.18 -11.67
C ARG A 3 7.39 -11.80 -10.42
N LEU A 4 7.34 -10.53 -10.04
CA LEU A 4 7.99 -10.01 -8.82
C LEU A 4 7.30 -10.55 -7.56
N LEU A 5 5.97 -10.49 -7.48
CA LEU A 5 5.24 -10.98 -6.31
C LEU A 5 5.35 -12.48 -6.14
N GLU A 6 5.34 -13.24 -7.22
CA GLU A 6 5.56 -14.70 -7.16
C GLU A 6 6.90 -15.05 -6.50
N ARG A 7 7.96 -14.28 -6.79
CA ARG A 7 9.27 -14.47 -6.16
C ARG A 7 9.26 -14.05 -4.70
N LEU A 8 8.61 -12.93 -4.37
CA LEU A 8 8.49 -12.48 -2.98
C LEU A 8 7.73 -13.49 -2.12
N ARG A 9 6.61 -14.04 -2.63
CA ARG A 9 5.84 -15.11 -2.00
C ARG A 9 6.68 -16.34 -1.71
N LYS A 10 7.48 -16.79 -2.68
CA LYS A 10 8.39 -17.94 -2.52
C LYS A 10 9.42 -17.75 -1.40
N HIS A 11 9.74 -16.50 -1.04
CA HIS A 11 10.73 -16.18 -0.02
C HIS A 11 10.13 -15.55 1.24
N LYS A 12 8.80 -15.51 1.40
CA LYS A 12 8.12 -14.87 2.54
C LYS A 12 8.58 -15.39 3.91
N ASP A 13 8.89 -16.68 3.98
CA ASP A 13 9.33 -17.34 5.23
C ASP A 13 10.84 -17.23 5.47
N ASN A 14 11.60 -16.72 4.49
CA ASN A 14 13.04 -16.49 4.63
C ASN A 14 13.30 -15.17 5.36
N ARG A 15 13.47 -15.26 6.69
CA ARG A 15 13.69 -14.11 7.58
C ARG A 15 14.88 -13.23 7.17
N GLY A 16 15.96 -13.83 6.67
CA GLY A 16 17.17 -13.10 6.24
C GLY A 16 16.92 -12.27 4.98
N ILE A 17 16.23 -12.85 3.99
CA ILE A 17 15.81 -12.12 2.78
C ILE A 17 14.88 -10.97 3.17
N MET A 18 13.86 -11.23 3.98
CA MET A 18 12.88 -10.22 4.36
C MET A 18 13.51 -9.10 5.22
N ALA A 19 14.46 -9.41 6.11
CA ALA A 19 15.18 -8.39 6.87
C ALA A 19 16.01 -7.45 5.98
N ASN A 20 16.72 -8.01 5.00
CA ASN A 20 17.48 -7.21 4.05
C ASN A 20 16.57 -6.39 3.12
N LEU A 21 15.43 -6.93 2.68
CA LEU A 21 14.45 -6.17 1.90
C LEU A 21 13.92 -4.96 2.65
N ARG A 22 13.60 -5.08 3.95
CA ARG A 22 13.15 -3.94 4.76
C ARG A 22 14.17 -2.80 4.84
N CYS A 23 15.45 -3.08 4.62
CA CYS A 23 16.49 -2.04 4.61
C CYS A 23 16.31 -1.03 3.45
N ILE A 24 15.56 -1.37 2.38
CA ILE A 24 15.27 -0.43 1.30
C ILE A 24 14.39 0.76 1.75
N LEU A 25 13.60 0.56 2.81
CA LEU A 25 12.69 1.56 3.36
C LEU A 25 13.41 2.63 4.17
N VAL A 26 14.71 2.47 4.42
CA VAL A 26 15.54 3.38 5.21
C VAL A 26 16.69 3.86 4.34
N ASP A 27 16.73 5.14 4.01
CA ASP A 27 17.65 5.71 3.01
C ASP A 27 19.12 5.34 3.27
N ASN A 28 19.59 5.43 4.51
CA ASN A 28 20.96 5.11 4.87
C ASN A 28 21.30 3.61 4.87
N LYS A 29 20.32 2.71 4.73
CA LYS A 29 20.51 1.24 4.73
C LYS A 29 20.18 0.59 3.39
N LYS A 30 19.77 1.35 2.36
CA LYS A 30 19.38 0.82 1.03
C LYS A 30 20.40 -0.14 0.44
N HIS A 31 21.70 0.15 0.60
CA HIS A 31 22.80 -0.70 0.10
C HIS A 31 22.76 -2.14 0.63
N ARG A 32 22.22 -2.37 1.84
CA ARG A 32 22.08 -3.72 2.41
C ARG A 32 21.03 -4.56 1.69
N ALA A 33 20.07 -3.93 1.03
CA ALA A 33 19.03 -4.61 0.27
C ALA A 33 19.51 -5.05 -1.12
N TRP A 34 20.52 -4.40 -1.70
CA TRP A 34 20.96 -4.62 -3.09
C TRP A 34 21.32 -6.07 -3.43
N PRO A 35 22.04 -6.84 -2.59
CA PRO A 35 22.33 -8.25 -2.88
C PRO A 35 21.06 -9.09 -3.01
N VAL A 36 20.05 -8.81 -2.19
CA VAL A 36 18.78 -9.52 -2.19
C VAL A 36 17.90 -9.08 -3.35
N LEU A 37 17.87 -7.79 -3.70
CA LEU A 37 17.20 -7.30 -4.89
C LEU A 37 17.72 -7.99 -6.15
N ASN A 38 19.04 -8.10 -6.32
CA ASN A 38 19.65 -8.80 -7.44
C ASN A 38 19.25 -10.29 -7.48
N ARG A 39 19.24 -10.97 -6.32
CA ARG A 39 18.79 -12.37 -6.21
C ARG A 39 17.34 -12.56 -6.65
N LEU A 40 16.48 -11.59 -6.34
CA LEU A 40 15.06 -11.58 -6.75
C LEU A 40 14.85 -11.04 -8.18
N ARG A 41 15.94 -10.69 -8.87
CA ARG A 41 15.98 -10.06 -10.20
C ARG A 41 15.14 -8.78 -10.26
N ILE A 42 15.23 -7.97 -9.21
CA ILE A 42 14.72 -6.60 -9.15
C ILE A 42 15.90 -5.70 -9.50
N ALA A 43 15.75 -4.84 -10.50
CA ALA A 43 16.81 -3.92 -10.86
C ALA A 43 17.04 -2.93 -9.71
N ILE A 44 18.30 -2.69 -9.34
CA ILE A 44 18.64 -1.75 -8.24
C ILE A 44 18.16 -0.32 -8.56
N LYS A 45 18.10 0.04 -9.84
CA LYS A 45 17.60 1.34 -10.33
C LYS A 45 16.07 1.44 -10.39
N ASP A 46 15.36 0.34 -10.16
CA ASP A 46 13.90 0.32 -10.12
C ASP A 46 13.44 0.57 -8.68
N ASP A 47 13.47 1.85 -8.29
CA ASP A 47 13.13 2.30 -6.94
C ASP A 47 11.69 1.91 -6.56
N ASP A 48 10.74 1.99 -7.49
CA ASP A 48 9.33 1.68 -7.25
C ASP A 48 9.15 0.19 -6.90
N SER A 49 9.72 -0.72 -7.71
CA SER A 49 9.68 -2.16 -7.43
C SER A 49 10.46 -2.56 -6.19
N ALA A 50 11.64 -1.95 -5.96
CA ALA A 50 12.45 -2.21 -4.79
C ALA A 50 11.75 -1.75 -3.51
N TYR A 51 11.12 -0.58 -3.54
CA TYR A 51 10.35 -0.03 -2.45
C TYR A 51 9.14 -0.91 -2.10
N VAL A 52 8.37 -1.37 -3.10
CA VAL A 52 7.26 -2.32 -2.89
C VAL A 52 7.75 -3.65 -2.31
N ALA A 53 8.90 -4.16 -2.72
CA ALA A 53 9.48 -5.36 -2.11
C ALA A 53 9.80 -5.17 -0.61
N GLY A 54 10.25 -3.96 -0.22
CA GLY A 54 10.42 -3.59 1.19
C GLY A 54 9.11 -3.52 1.97
N LEU A 55 8.06 -2.98 1.35
CA LEU A 55 6.71 -2.95 1.94
C LEU A 55 6.18 -4.36 2.17
N PHE A 56 6.25 -5.22 1.16
CA PHE A 56 5.86 -6.64 1.27
C PHE A 56 6.62 -7.35 2.39
N ALA A 57 7.93 -7.11 2.50
CA ALA A 57 8.72 -7.72 3.57
C ALA A 57 8.29 -7.26 4.98
N THR A 58 7.68 -6.08 5.09
CA THR A 58 7.15 -5.53 6.35
C THR A 58 5.77 -6.09 6.66
N HIS A 59 4.94 -6.23 5.64
CA HIS A 59 3.56 -6.72 5.70
C HIS A 59 3.28 -7.68 4.53
N PRO A 60 3.51 -8.99 4.68
CA PRO A 60 3.36 -9.94 3.58
C PRO A 60 1.91 -10.26 3.21
N GLU A 61 0.91 -9.80 3.99
CA GLU A 61 -0.50 -10.02 3.68
C GLU A 61 -0.90 -9.19 2.47
N GLU A 62 -1.29 -9.87 1.41
CA GLU A 62 -1.56 -9.26 0.12
C GLU A 62 -2.91 -9.70 -0.43
N THR A 63 -3.45 -8.89 -1.33
CA THR A 63 -4.64 -9.20 -2.12
C THR A 63 -4.35 -8.92 -3.59
N SER A 64 -5.09 -9.57 -4.50
CA SER A 64 -5.03 -9.30 -5.93
C SER A 64 -6.17 -8.39 -6.42
N THR A 65 -7.06 -7.96 -5.53
CA THR A 65 -8.24 -7.15 -5.85
C THR A 65 -8.10 -5.72 -5.31
N GLY A 66 -8.77 -4.77 -5.97
CA GLY A 66 -8.74 -3.35 -5.59
C GLY A 66 -7.40 -2.65 -5.84
N ASN A 67 -7.32 -1.40 -5.43
CA ASN A 67 -6.12 -0.55 -5.42
C ASN A 67 -5.81 -0.07 -3.98
N PHE A 68 -4.89 0.88 -3.83
CA PHE A 68 -4.49 1.35 -2.50
C PHE A 68 -5.57 2.16 -1.78
N GLY A 69 -6.49 2.78 -2.52
CA GLY A 69 -7.70 3.42 -1.98
C GLY A 69 -8.61 2.44 -1.27
N ASP A 70 -8.87 1.26 -1.86
CA ASP A 70 -9.61 0.17 -1.21
C ASP A 70 -8.95 -0.27 0.10
N THR A 71 -7.61 -0.38 0.09
CA THR A 71 -6.83 -0.72 1.29
C THR A 71 -7.05 0.34 2.37
N CYS A 72 -6.98 1.63 2.03
CA CYS A 72 -7.21 2.71 2.98
C CYS A 72 -8.65 2.73 3.52
N LYS A 73 -9.64 2.40 2.69
CA LYS A 73 -11.04 2.30 3.12
C LYS A 73 -11.25 1.14 4.10
N ALA A 74 -10.65 -0.01 3.82
CA ALA A 74 -10.69 -1.16 4.73
C ALA A 74 -10.00 -0.85 6.07
N ILE A 75 -8.90 -0.08 6.07
CA ILE A 75 -8.28 0.42 7.31
C ILE A 75 -9.25 1.30 8.09
N GLU A 76 -9.91 2.26 7.45
CA GLU A 76 -10.90 3.13 8.09
C GLU A 76 -12.05 2.33 8.74
N GLN A 77 -12.61 1.37 8.00
CA GLN A 77 -13.71 0.52 8.48
C GLN A 77 -13.30 -0.32 9.69
N LYS A 78 -12.12 -0.95 9.64
CA LYS A 78 -11.63 -1.79 10.75
C LYS A 78 -11.28 -0.99 12.00
N TRP A 79 -10.81 0.25 11.83
CA TRP A 79 -10.46 1.08 12.98
C TRP A 79 -11.69 1.51 13.79
N GLY A 80 -12.89 1.38 13.21
CA GLY A 80 -14.12 1.81 13.85
C GLY A 80 -14.12 3.31 14.12
N ASP A 81 -13.42 4.09 13.27
CA ASP A 81 -13.34 5.55 13.33
C ASP A 81 -14.73 6.08 12.96
N LYS A 82 -15.67 5.98 13.92
CA LYS A 82 -17.01 6.52 13.80
C LYS A 82 -16.81 8.02 13.59
N ARG A 83 -17.38 8.55 12.51
CA ARG A 83 -17.47 10.00 12.28
C ARG A 83 -18.05 10.62 13.56
N SER A 84 -17.18 11.20 14.38
CA SER A 84 -17.59 11.84 15.63
C SER A 84 -18.08 13.22 15.25
N ASP A 85 -19.40 13.35 15.21
CA ASP A 85 -20.13 14.60 15.00
C ASP A 85 -19.96 15.21 13.59
N ASP A 86 -21.03 15.82 13.11
CA ASP A 86 -21.45 16.03 11.70
C ASP A 86 -20.49 16.75 10.71
N SER A 87 -19.19 16.90 11.00
CA SER A 87 -18.26 17.60 10.09
C SER A 87 -16.80 17.15 10.13
N LYS A 88 -16.42 16.12 10.90
CA LYS A 88 -14.99 15.75 11.04
C LYS A 88 -14.62 14.53 10.21
N LEU A 89 -13.71 14.75 9.25
CA LEU A 89 -13.00 13.68 8.52
C LEU A 89 -12.38 12.69 9.51
N THR A 90 -12.45 11.40 9.19
CA THR A 90 -11.77 10.36 9.99
C THR A 90 -10.26 10.61 9.97
N SER A 91 -9.56 10.09 10.96
CA SER A 91 -8.10 10.23 11.03
C SER A 91 -7.41 9.55 9.83
N THR A 92 -7.97 8.46 9.33
CA THR A 92 -7.53 7.76 8.12
C THR A 92 -7.83 8.57 6.86
N GLU A 93 -9.02 9.13 6.74
CA GLU A 93 -9.43 9.96 5.60
C GLU A 93 -8.52 11.19 5.45
N ARG A 94 -8.20 11.88 6.55
CA ARG A 94 -7.24 13.01 6.52
C ARG A 94 -5.86 12.57 6.04
N ARG A 95 -5.34 11.43 6.52
CA ARG A 95 -4.05 10.89 6.07
C ARG A 95 -4.08 10.53 4.58
N PHE A 96 -5.22 10.01 4.11
CA PHE A 96 -5.41 9.65 2.71
C PHE A 96 -5.51 10.88 1.81
N GLN A 97 -6.21 11.94 2.20
CA GLN A 97 -6.19 13.22 1.47
C GLN A 97 -4.77 13.76 1.32
N HIS A 98 -3.99 13.75 2.40
CA HIS A 98 -2.58 14.16 2.36
C HIS A 98 -1.69 13.23 1.51
N LEU A 99 -2.09 11.99 1.28
CA LEU A 99 -1.42 11.08 0.36
C LEU A 99 -1.71 11.47 -1.09
N LEU A 100 -2.96 11.81 -1.43
CA LEU A 100 -3.34 12.21 -2.78
C LEU A 100 -2.69 13.54 -3.20
N THR A 101 -2.47 14.46 -2.26
CA THR A 101 -1.75 15.72 -2.53
C THR A 101 -0.24 15.54 -2.62
N ALA A 102 0.30 14.35 -2.29
CA ALA A 102 1.73 14.14 -2.20
C ALA A 102 2.41 14.14 -3.58
N GLU A 103 3.60 14.74 -3.63
CA GLU A 103 4.54 14.58 -4.73
C GLU A 103 5.27 13.24 -4.64
N LYS A 104 5.91 12.84 -5.75
CA LYS A 104 6.60 11.55 -5.85
C LYS A 104 7.70 11.38 -4.78
N SER A 105 8.36 12.47 -4.38
CA SER A 105 9.39 12.49 -3.33
C SER A 105 8.86 12.12 -1.94
N GLU A 106 7.63 12.52 -1.62
CA GLU A 106 7.00 12.27 -0.32
C GLU A 106 6.15 11.00 -0.29
N LEU A 107 5.79 10.50 -1.46
CA LEU A 107 4.85 9.41 -1.66
C LEU A 107 5.25 8.16 -0.86
N TYR A 108 6.51 7.74 -0.98
CA TYR A 108 7.03 6.57 -0.27
C TYR A 108 6.89 6.72 1.25
N GLY A 109 7.25 7.86 1.83
CA GLY A 109 7.12 8.06 3.28
C GLY A 109 5.66 8.00 3.78
N ARG A 110 4.71 8.42 2.95
CA ARG A 110 3.27 8.42 3.29
C ARG A 110 2.65 7.03 3.12
N ILE A 111 3.00 6.31 2.06
CA ILE A 111 2.53 4.93 1.82
C ILE A 111 3.05 3.99 2.89
N LEU A 112 4.32 4.11 3.29
CA LEU A 112 4.88 3.28 4.37
C LEU A 112 4.04 3.39 5.64
N ARG A 113 3.67 4.61 6.03
CA ARG A 113 2.84 4.84 7.22
C ARG A 113 1.48 4.16 7.11
N LEU A 114 0.83 4.21 5.95
CA LEU A 114 -0.46 3.55 5.72
C LEU A 114 -0.34 2.01 5.65
N VAL A 115 0.75 1.47 5.09
CA VAL A 115 1.00 0.02 5.11
C VAL A 115 1.28 -0.50 6.52
N LEU A 116 1.98 0.27 7.35
CA LEU A 116 2.16 -0.06 8.77
C LEU A 116 0.82 -0.04 9.53
N MET A 117 -0.09 0.88 9.18
CA MET A 117 -1.45 0.86 9.70
C MET A 117 -2.21 -0.38 9.21
N ALA A 118 -2.14 -0.71 7.91
CA ALA A 118 -2.74 -1.90 7.33
C ALA A 118 -2.29 -3.16 8.08
N LYS A 119 -0.98 -3.27 8.36
CA LYS A 119 -0.40 -4.34 9.18
C LYS A 119 -1.01 -4.41 10.57
N SER A 120 -1.11 -3.28 11.26
CA SER A 120 -1.69 -3.26 12.63
C SER A 120 -3.14 -3.74 12.67
N GLN A 121 -3.87 -3.60 11.55
CA GLN A 121 -5.28 -3.97 11.41
C GLN A 121 -5.49 -5.29 10.65
N GLY A 122 -4.42 -5.98 10.23
CA GLY A 122 -4.51 -7.17 9.37
C GLY A 122 -5.30 -6.92 8.09
N VAL A 123 -5.07 -5.78 7.43
CA VAL A 123 -5.67 -5.43 6.14
C VAL A 123 -4.66 -5.78 5.04
N PRO A 124 -5.00 -6.66 4.08
CA PRO A 124 -4.11 -7.03 3.00
C PRO A 124 -3.92 -5.88 2.00
N VAL A 125 -2.77 -5.81 1.32
CA VAL A 125 -2.43 -4.75 0.36
C VAL A 125 -2.29 -5.32 -1.05
N ASN A 126 -2.84 -4.64 -2.07
CA ASN A 126 -2.61 -5.01 -3.46
C ASN A 126 -1.27 -4.46 -3.98
N TYR A 127 -0.20 -5.19 -3.69
CA TYR A 127 1.15 -4.83 -4.16
C TYR A 127 1.30 -4.92 -5.68
N GLU A 128 0.48 -5.71 -6.37
CA GLU A 128 0.57 -5.86 -7.83
C GLU A 128 0.14 -4.59 -8.53
N LYS A 129 -0.97 -4.01 -8.05
CA LYS A 129 -1.50 -2.74 -8.54
C LYS A 129 -0.70 -1.56 -8.00
N LEU A 130 -0.13 -1.65 -6.79
CA LEU A 130 0.67 -0.58 -6.22
C LEU A 130 1.93 -0.25 -7.06
N ILE A 131 2.64 -1.24 -7.60
CA ILE A 131 3.86 -1.00 -8.40
C ILE A 131 3.61 -0.06 -9.60
N PRO A 132 2.69 -0.36 -10.54
CA PRO A 132 2.41 0.54 -11.64
C PRO A 132 1.82 1.88 -11.16
N ASP A 133 1.04 1.88 -10.07
CA ASP A 133 0.47 3.11 -9.51
C ASP A 133 1.55 4.07 -9.00
N LEU A 134 2.63 3.57 -8.38
CA LEU A 134 3.80 4.37 -7.98
C LEU A 134 4.62 4.84 -9.18
N LYS A 135 4.80 3.94 -10.15
CA LYS A 135 5.60 4.23 -11.35
C LYS A 135 4.99 5.36 -12.17
N PHE A 136 3.67 5.31 -12.35
CA PHE A 136 2.90 6.29 -13.11
C PHE A 136 2.09 7.23 -12.21
N TRP A 137 2.63 7.54 -11.03
CA TRP A 137 1.98 8.45 -10.08
C TRP A 137 1.63 9.79 -10.76
N GLY A 138 0.35 10.13 -10.72
CA GLY A 138 -0.20 11.30 -11.39
C GLY A 138 -1.70 11.41 -11.14
N GLU A 139 -2.35 12.37 -11.80
CA GLU A 139 -3.76 12.69 -11.54
C GLU A 139 -4.69 11.50 -11.76
N ARG A 140 -4.43 10.69 -12.79
CA ARG A 140 -5.19 9.46 -13.05
C ARG A 140 -5.17 8.51 -11.85
N THR A 141 -3.99 8.19 -11.32
CA THR A 141 -3.85 7.28 -10.18
C THR A 141 -4.52 7.86 -8.93
N LYS A 142 -4.38 9.17 -8.70
CA LYS A 142 -5.04 9.86 -7.59
C LYS A 142 -6.56 9.74 -7.67
N THR A 143 -7.14 9.94 -8.85
CA THR A 143 -8.59 9.80 -9.09
C THR A 143 -9.05 8.36 -8.96
N GLU A 144 -8.29 7.38 -9.45
CA GLU A 144 -8.60 5.95 -9.29
C GLU A 144 -8.59 5.54 -7.80
N TRP A 145 -7.61 6.01 -7.02
CA TRP A 145 -7.53 5.76 -5.58
C TRP A 145 -8.63 6.48 -4.82
N ALA A 146 -8.91 7.74 -5.17
CA ALA A 146 -9.99 8.53 -4.58
C ALA A 146 -11.35 7.87 -4.81
N SER A 147 -11.66 7.47 -6.05
CA SER A 147 -12.91 6.80 -6.39
C SER A 147 -13.06 5.50 -5.59
N ALA A 148 -12.00 4.68 -5.49
CA ALA A 148 -12.06 3.49 -4.66
C ALA A 148 -12.34 3.80 -3.18
N PHE A 149 -11.73 4.84 -2.62
CA PHE A 149 -11.92 5.18 -1.20
C PHE A 149 -13.33 5.72 -0.89
N TRP A 150 -13.84 6.66 -1.69
CA TRP A 150 -15.11 7.36 -1.41
C TRP A 150 -16.33 6.69 -2.06
N THR A 151 -16.21 6.16 -3.28
CA THR A 151 -17.36 5.61 -4.04
C THR A 151 -17.80 4.25 -3.52
N GLN A 152 -16.92 3.46 -2.87
CA GLN A 152 -17.33 2.19 -2.25
C GLN A 152 -18.31 2.36 -1.08
N SER A 153 -18.44 3.58 -0.53
CA SER A 153 -19.48 3.87 0.46
C SER A 153 -20.87 4.01 -0.17
N ALA A 154 -20.96 4.05 -1.51
CA ALA A 154 -22.20 4.04 -2.27
C ALA A 154 -22.43 2.65 -2.90
N ALA A 155 -22.60 1.62 -2.05
CA ALA A 155 -23.31 0.44 -2.51
C ALA A 155 -24.81 0.77 -2.63
N PRO A 156 -25.48 0.39 -3.73
CA PRO A 156 -26.90 0.65 -3.96
C PRO A 156 -27.78 -0.37 -3.20
N GLY A 157 -28.87 0.11 -2.60
CA GLY A 157 -30.04 -0.70 -2.25
C GLY A 157 -29.98 -1.43 -0.91
N ALA A 158 -30.34 -0.72 0.16
CA ALA A 158 -31.21 -1.32 1.15
C ALA A 158 -32.57 -1.54 0.46
N GLU A 159 -32.78 -2.73 -0.13
CA GLU A 159 -34.14 -3.17 -0.46
C GLU A 159 -34.80 -3.60 0.86
N GLU A 160 -35.75 -2.78 1.28
CA GLU A 160 -36.78 -3.10 2.26
C GLU A 160 -37.57 -4.31 1.76
N ASP A 161 -37.44 -5.46 2.41
CA ASP A 161 -38.46 -6.51 2.31
C ASP A 161 -39.57 -6.18 3.32
N LYS A 162 -40.76 -5.96 2.77
CA LYS A 162 -42.05 -5.76 3.44
C LYS A 162 -42.72 -7.10 3.72
#